data_AF-A0A6I9P212-F1
#
_entry.id   AF-A0A6I9P212-F1
#
_cell.length_a   1.000
_cell.length_b   1.000
_cell.length_c   1.000
_cell.angle_alpha   90.00
_cell.angle_beta   90.00
_cell.angle_gamma   90.00
#
_symmetry.space_group_name_H-M   'P 1'
#
loop_
_entity.id
_entity.type
_entity.pdbx_description
1 polymer ?
#
loop_
_entity_poly.entity_id
_entity_poly.type
_entity_poly.pdbx_seq_one_letter_code
_entity_poly.pdbx_strand_id
1 'polypeptide(L)'
;MKSFLINLLSVLHFLSQLSTSAGYIPWRAILTSGPLWAIVVAHFSYNWTFYTLLTLLPTYMKEVLGFSIKQNGMLSALPYIGCVVLAVLSGQLADHLRETWLVRTVIVRKVFSIVGMLGPAVFLVAAGFTGCDYTLAVTFLTLSSALGGVSASGFNINHLDIAPSYAGILLGITNTFATIPGMVGPVIARTLTQQVRRVPSPFINPYIEAVIVWCFKRLRSLLSSSVSY
;
A
#
# COMPACT_ATOMS: atom_id res chain seq x y z
N MET A 1 -41.07 -7.91 -8.29
CA MET A 1 -40.73 -9.17 -9.00
C MET A 1 -39.62 -9.00 -10.05
N LYS A 2 -39.74 -8.09 -11.04
CA LYS A 2 -38.70 -7.89 -12.08
C LYS A 2 -37.32 -7.49 -11.56
N SER A 3 -37.23 -6.56 -10.59
CA SER A 3 -35.96 -6.14 -9.96
C SER A 3 -35.25 -7.28 -9.20
N PHE A 4 -36.00 -8.16 -8.54
CA PHE A 4 -35.45 -9.32 -7.83
C PHE A 4 -34.89 -10.38 -8.78
N LEU A 5 -35.59 -10.64 -9.90
CA LEU A 5 -35.13 -11.54 -10.96
C LEU A 5 -33.88 -11.02 -11.68
N ILE A 6 -33.76 -9.71 -11.89
CA ILE A 6 -32.56 -9.09 -12.49
C ILE A 6 -31.36 -9.21 -11.55
N ASN A 7 -31.53 -8.94 -10.25
CA ASN A 7 -30.48 -9.14 -9.25
C ASN A 7 -30.12 -10.62 -9.10
N LEU A 8 -31.09 -11.52 -9.17
CA LEU A 8 -30.84 -12.95 -9.10
C LEU A 8 -30.10 -13.46 -10.35
N LEU A 9 -30.45 -12.95 -11.54
CA LEU A 9 -29.75 -13.26 -12.79
C LEU A 9 -28.35 -12.66 -12.82
N SER A 10 -28.12 -11.45 -12.30
CA SER A 10 -26.79 -10.87 -12.19
C SER A 10 -25.93 -11.66 -11.18
N VAL A 11 -26.52 -12.11 -10.07
CA VAL A 11 -25.86 -12.98 -9.09
C VAL A 11 -25.56 -14.34 -9.69
N LEU A 12 -26.49 -14.96 -10.42
CA LEU A 12 -26.26 -16.25 -11.08
C LEU A 12 -25.23 -16.15 -12.21
N HIS A 13 -25.21 -15.04 -12.95
CA HIS A 13 -24.20 -14.78 -13.97
C HIS A 13 -22.82 -14.51 -13.33
N PHE A 14 -22.78 -13.82 -12.18
CA PHE A 14 -21.58 -13.64 -11.38
C PHE A 14 -21.07 -14.96 -10.79
N LEU A 15 -21.97 -15.81 -10.26
CA LEU A 15 -21.65 -17.16 -9.78
C LEU A 15 -21.19 -18.07 -10.92
N SER A 16 -21.75 -17.92 -12.12
CA SER A 16 -21.30 -18.62 -13.33
C SER A 16 -19.89 -18.18 -13.77
N GLN A 17 -19.56 -16.89 -13.66
CA GLN A 17 -18.19 -16.38 -13.86
C GLN A 17 -17.20 -16.86 -12.80
N LEU A 18 -17.66 -17.12 -11.57
CA LEU A 18 -16.87 -17.73 -10.51
C LEU A 18 -16.69 -19.25 -10.71
N SER A 19 -17.65 -19.94 -11.33
CA SER A 19 -17.61 -21.38 -11.60
C SER A 19 -16.86 -21.80 -12.88
N THR A 20 -16.51 -20.88 -13.79
CA THR A 20 -16.06 -21.20 -15.16
C THR A 20 -14.55 -21.43 -15.36
N SER A 21 -13.80 -21.91 -14.36
CA SER A 21 -12.42 -22.37 -14.60
C SER A 21 -12.09 -23.70 -13.94
N ALA A 22 -12.98 -24.69 -14.07
CA ALA A 22 -12.73 -26.07 -13.62
C ALA A 22 -11.93 -26.95 -14.62
N GLY A 23 -11.34 -26.38 -15.69
CA GLY A 23 -10.60 -27.18 -16.69
C GLY A 23 -9.08 -27.14 -16.53
N TYR A 24 -8.49 -25.95 -16.47
CA TYR A 24 -7.03 -25.76 -16.47
C TYR A 24 -6.68 -24.32 -16.06
N ILE A 25 -5.88 -24.14 -15.00
CA ILE A 25 -5.37 -22.81 -14.61
C ILE A 25 -4.08 -22.55 -15.38
N PRO A 26 -3.99 -21.48 -16.19
CA PRO A 26 -2.80 -21.20 -16.99
C PRO A 26 -1.68 -20.57 -16.14
N TRP A 27 -1.11 -21.34 -15.21
CA TRP A 27 -0.07 -20.91 -14.27
C TRP A 27 1.09 -20.19 -14.93
N ARG A 28 1.59 -20.73 -16.05
CA ARG A 28 2.70 -20.11 -16.79
C ARG A 28 2.34 -18.70 -17.23
N ALA A 29 1.16 -18.52 -17.85
CA ALA A 29 0.71 -17.22 -18.34
C ALA A 29 0.52 -16.22 -17.20
N ILE A 30 -0.06 -16.65 -16.08
CA ILE A 30 -0.25 -15.83 -14.87
C ILE A 30 1.11 -15.39 -14.32
N LEU A 31 2.03 -16.32 -14.10
CA LEU A 31 3.34 -16.05 -13.50
C LEU A 31 4.28 -15.26 -14.43
N THR A 32 4.12 -15.34 -15.75
CA THR A 32 4.88 -14.51 -16.70
C THR A 32 4.23 -13.16 -17.00
N SER A 33 3.06 -12.85 -16.42
CA SER A 33 2.36 -11.60 -16.70
C SER A 33 3.03 -10.38 -16.04
N GLY A 34 3.27 -9.33 -16.81
CA GLY A 34 3.81 -8.06 -16.30
C GLY A 34 2.96 -7.40 -15.20
N PRO A 35 1.61 -7.36 -15.33
CA PRO A 35 0.72 -6.77 -14.33
C PRO A 35 0.73 -7.48 -12.97
N LEU A 36 0.92 -8.80 -12.92
CA LEU A 36 1.05 -9.51 -11.64
C LEU A 36 2.25 -8.99 -10.84
N TRP A 37 3.43 -8.98 -11.48
CA TRP A 37 4.65 -8.52 -10.81
C TRP A 37 4.61 -7.04 -10.46
N ALA A 38 3.86 -6.23 -11.21
CA ALA A 38 3.55 -4.85 -10.85
C ALA A 38 2.91 -4.75 -9.45
N ILE A 39 1.88 -5.56 -9.24
CA ILE A 39 1.12 -5.56 -7.99
C ILE A 39 1.92 -6.21 -6.86
N VAL A 40 2.65 -7.29 -7.14
CA VAL A 40 3.57 -7.89 -6.15
C VAL A 40 4.51 -6.84 -5.58
N VAL A 41 5.11 -6.03 -6.45
CA VAL A 41 6.04 -4.96 -6.04
C VAL A 41 5.35 -3.86 -5.25
N ALA A 42 4.20 -3.38 -5.71
CA ALA A 42 3.43 -2.37 -5.00
C ALA A 42 3.01 -2.86 -3.60
N HIS A 43 2.52 -4.09 -3.53
CA HIS A 43 2.05 -4.71 -2.30
C HIS A 43 3.19 -4.99 -1.31
N PHE A 44 4.34 -5.47 -1.80
CA PHE A 44 5.57 -5.63 -1.02
C PHE A 44 6.03 -4.31 -0.41
N SER A 45 6.09 -3.24 -1.22
CA SER A 45 6.61 -1.94 -0.79
C SER A 45 5.68 -1.25 0.21
N TYR A 46 4.36 -1.39 0.01
CA TYR A 46 3.36 -0.93 0.96
C TYR A 46 3.50 -1.64 2.32
N ASN A 47 3.59 -2.98 2.32
CA ASN A 47 3.75 -3.75 3.56
C ASN A 47 5.08 -3.47 4.26
N TRP A 48 6.17 -3.27 3.49
CA TRP A 48 7.45 -2.87 4.07
C TRP A 48 7.31 -1.56 4.86
N THR A 49 6.69 -0.55 4.26
CA THR A 49 6.48 0.75 4.90
C THR A 49 5.57 0.62 6.12
N PHE A 50 4.48 -0.13 6.00
CA PHE A 50 3.52 -0.38 7.07
C PHE A 50 4.16 -1.07 8.28
N TYR A 51 4.88 -2.18 8.07
CA TYR A 51 5.54 -2.91 9.15
C TYR A 51 6.70 -2.14 9.77
N THR A 52 7.43 -1.36 8.96
CA THR A 52 8.50 -0.49 9.45
C THR A 52 7.93 0.57 10.39
N LEU A 53 6.86 1.26 9.99
CA LEU A 53 6.16 2.21 10.85
C LEU A 53 5.62 1.50 12.10
N LEU A 54 4.98 0.34 11.97
CA LEU A 54 4.44 -0.42 13.10
C LEU A 54 5.49 -0.80 14.14
N THR A 55 6.69 -1.15 13.68
CA THR A 55 7.77 -1.59 14.57
C THR A 55 8.58 -0.42 15.15
N LEU A 56 8.90 0.58 14.32
CA LEU A 56 9.81 1.67 14.68
C LEU A 56 9.10 2.89 15.26
N LEU A 57 7.84 3.14 14.92
CA LEU A 57 7.09 4.31 15.41
C LEU A 57 7.03 4.38 16.95
N PRO A 58 6.67 3.30 17.68
CA PRO A 58 6.59 3.38 19.13
C PRO A 58 7.95 3.61 19.78
N THR A 59 9.01 3.02 19.21
CA THR A 59 10.40 3.19 19.64
C THR A 59 10.88 4.62 19.37
N TYR A 60 10.56 5.19 18.21
CA TYR A 60 10.86 6.58 17.86
C TYR A 60 10.17 7.56 18.81
N MET A 61 8.89 7.34 19.11
CA MET A 61 8.15 8.16 20.08
C MET A 61 8.69 8.07 21.51
N LYS A 62 9.26 6.92 21.90
CA LYS A 62 9.85 6.74 23.22
C LYS A 62 11.28 7.29 23.32
N GLU A 63 12.16 6.92 22.40
CA GLU A 63 13.60 7.18 22.49
C GLU A 63 14.00 8.55 21.94
N VAL A 64 13.34 9.04 20.88
CA VAL A 64 13.68 10.32 20.25
C VAL A 64 12.82 11.46 20.78
N LEU A 65 11.51 11.20 20.89
CA LEU A 65 10.53 12.23 21.30
C LEU A 65 10.36 12.31 22.83
N GLY A 66 10.87 11.32 23.59
CA GLY A 66 10.86 11.33 25.05
C GLY A 66 9.47 11.23 25.70
N PHE A 67 8.42 10.85 24.95
CA PHE A 67 7.07 10.79 25.49
C PHE A 67 6.89 9.67 26.52
N SER A 68 6.13 9.97 27.58
CA SER A 68 5.71 8.95 28.55
C SER A 68 4.87 7.86 27.86
N ILE A 69 5.03 6.60 28.30
CA ILE A 69 4.39 5.41 27.68
C ILE A 69 2.85 5.58 27.53
N LYS A 70 2.21 6.33 28.45
CA LYS A 70 0.76 6.56 28.45
C LYS A 70 0.29 7.53 27.35
N GLN A 71 1.04 8.61 27.09
CA GLN A 71 0.77 9.53 25.97
C GLN A 71 1.18 8.93 24.62
N ASN A 72 2.22 8.09 24.63
CA ASN A 72 2.72 7.42 23.43
C ASN A 72 1.65 6.54 22.76
N GLY A 73 0.78 5.87 23.53
CA GLY A 73 -0.30 5.06 22.98
C GLY A 73 -1.31 5.86 22.13
N MET A 74 -1.73 7.03 22.62
CA MET A 74 -2.65 7.91 21.87
C MET A 74 -1.98 8.52 20.63
N LEU A 75 -0.73 8.98 20.78
CA LEU A 75 0.03 9.58 19.68
C LEU A 75 0.37 8.55 18.59
N SER A 76 0.72 7.32 18.97
CA SER A 76 1.00 6.23 18.03
C SER A 76 -0.24 5.74 17.29
N ALA A 77 -1.45 5.97 17.82
CA ALA A 77 -2.69 5.62 17.16
C ALA A 77 -3.08 6.59 16.03
N LEU A 78 -2.65 7.87 16.11
CA LEU A 78 -3.00 8.92 15.15
C LEU A 78 -2.69 8.56 13.69
N PRO A 79 -1.49 8.06 13.33
CA PRO A 79 -1.19 7.67 11.96
C PRO A 79 -2.11 6.57 11.41
N TYR A 80 -2.53 5.63 12.25
CA TYR A 80 -3.42 4.53 11.84
C TYR A 80 -4.87 5.00 11.71
N ILE A 81 -5.35 5.85 12.61
CA ILE A 81 -6.67 6.48 12.49
C ILE A 81 -6.74 7.30 11.20
N GLY A 82 -5.70 8.11 10.93
CA GLY A 82 -5.60 8.89 9.69
C GLY A 82 -5.62 8.01 8.45
N CYS A 83 -4.92 6.87 8.48
CA CYS A 83 -4.94 5.87 7.40
C CYS A 83 -6.35 5.32 7.15
N VAL A 84 -7.07 4.92 8.20
CA VAL A 84 -8.45 4.39 8.06
C VAL A 84 -9.39 5.45 7.49
N VAL A 85 -9.35 6.68 8.02
CA VAL A 85 -10.21 7.77 7.56
C VAL A 85 -9.95 8.07 6.07
N LEU A 86 -8.70 8.24 5.67
CA LEU A 86 -8.34 8.53 4.29
C LEU A 86 -8.63 7.35 3.36
N ALA A 87 -8.47 6.10 3.80
CA ALA A 87 -8.81 4.92 3.01
C ALA A 87 -10.31 4.85 2.67
N VAL A 88 -11.17 5.18 3.64
CA VAL A 88 -12.62 5.24 3.43
C VAL A 88 -12.98 6.39 2.49
N LEU A 89 -12.46 7.59 2.76
CA LEU A 89 -12.72 8.77 1.94
C LEU A 89 -12.22 8.60 0.50
N SER A 90 -11.04 7.99 0.32
CA SER A 90 -10.49 7.73 -1.01
C SER A 90 -11.30 6.70 -1.78
N GLY A 91 -11.91 5.72 -1.09
CA GLY A 91 -12.85 4.77 -1.70
C GLY A 91 -14.08 5.47 -2.24
N GLN A 92 -14.73 6.27 -1.40
CA GLN A 92 -15.91 7.05 -1.78
C GLN A 92 -15.61 8.03 -2.92
N LEU A 93 -14.46 8.71 -2.86
CA LEU A 93 -14.03 9.63 -3.91
C LEU A 93 -13.76 8.89 -5.22
N ALA A 94 -13.11 7.72 -5.18
CA ALA A 94 -12.83 6.93 -6.37
C ALA A 94 -14.12 6.45 -7.05
N ASP A 95 -15.13 6.04 -6.27
CA ASP A 95 -16.42 5.63 -6.82
C ASP A 95 -17.22 6.82 -7.34
N HIS A 96 -17.21 7.96 -6.63
CA HIS A 96 -17.85 9.20 -7.09
C HIS A 96 -17.26 9.72 -8.41
N LEU A 97 -15.92 9.66 -8.58
CA LEU A 97 -15.24 10.02 -9.83
C LEU A 97 -15.61 9.12 -11.01
N ARG A 98 -15.92 7.85 -10.73
CA ARG A 98 -16.34 6.89 -11.78
C ARG A 98 -17.80 7.08 -12.17
N GLU A 99 -18.68 7.30 -11.19
CA GLU A 99 -20.12 7.41 -11.41
C GLU A 99 -20.54 8.77 -11.96
N THR A 100 -20.00 9.85 -11.40
CA THR A 100 -20.45 11.23 -11.72
C THR A 100 -19.67 11.83 -12.87
N TRP A 101 -18.36 11.60 -12.89
CA TRP A 101 -17.44 12.22 -13.86
C TRP A 101 -17.06 11.29 -15.02
N LEU A 102 -17.59 10.05 -15.03
CA LEU A 102 -17.36 9.03 -16.07
C LEU A 102 -15.87 8.82 -16.39
N VAL A 103 -15.00 9.05 -15.40
CA VAL A 103 -13.55 8.90 -15.58
C VAL A 103 -13.23 7.42 -15.73
N ARG A 104 -12.39 7.09 -16.73
CA ARG A 104 -11.93 5.71 -16.94
C ARG A 104 -11.33 5.15 -15.65
N THR A 105 -11.78 3.95 -15.28
CA THR A 105 -11.33 3.23 -14.07
C THR A 105 -9.81 3.14 -13.99
N VAL A 106 -9.15 2.87 -15.11
CA VAL A 106 -7.68 2.79 -15.22
C VAL A 106 -7.00 4.10 -14.79
N ILE A 107 -7.56 5.25 -15.13
CA ILE A 107 -6.98 6.57 -14.77
C ILE A 107 -7.14 6.81 -13.28
N VAL A 108 -8.34 6.55 -12.73
CA VAL A 108 -8.61 6.69 -11.30
C VAL A 108 -7.66 5.79 -10.50
N ARG A 109 -7.58 4.50 -10.83
CA ARG A 109 -6.68 3.56 -10.13
C ARG A 109 -5.22 3.99 -10.22
N LYS A 110 -4.76 4.47 -11.38
CA LYS A 110 -3.39 4.98 -11.56
C LYS A 110 -3.10 6.18 -10.66
N VAL A 111 -3.97 7.20 -10.65
CA VAL A 111 -3.76 8.40 -9.84
C VAL A 111 -3.73 8.06 -8.36
N PHE A 112 -4.67 7.24 -7.88
CA PHE A 112 -4.74 6.85 -6.47
C PHE A 112 -3.56 5.97 -6.05
N SER A 113 -3.08 5.07 -6.91
CA SER A 113 -1.85 4.31 -6.67
C SER A 113 -0.60 5.20 -6.62
N ILE A 114 -0.50 6.20 -7.50
CA ILE A 114 0.65 7.12 -7.51
C ILE A 114 0.64 7.97 -6.24
N VAL A 115 -0.49 8.56 -5.88
CA VAL A 115 -0.62 9.37 -4.66
C VAL A 115 -0.38 8.51 -3.41
N GLY A 116 -0.95 7.31 -3.38
CA GLY A 116 -0.82 6.38 -2.26
C GLY A 116 0.60 5.80 -2.07
N MET A 117 1.45 5.82 -3.09
CA MET A 117 2.85 5.37 -2.97
C MET A 117 3.83 6.55 -2.82
N LEU A 118 3.65 7.63 -3.59
CA LEU A 118 4.54 8.79 -3.55
C LEU A 118 4.30 9.67 -2.34
N GLY A 119 3.05 9.88 -1.96
CA GLY A 119 2.69 10.68 -0.80
C GLY A 119 3.40 10.20 0.47
N PRO A 120 3.25 8.92 0.86
CA PRO A 120 3.95 8.39 2.02
C PRO A 120 5.47 8.49 1.91
N ALA A 121 6.04 8.21 0.74
CA ALA A 121 7.48 8.30 0.53
C ALA A 121 8.04 9.70 0.81
N VAL A 122 7.37 10.75 0.27
CA VAL A 122 7.80 12.15 0.46
C VAL A 122 7.71 12.56 1.93
N PHE A 123 6.59 12.28 2.59
CA PHE A 123 6.40 12.67 3.99
C PHE A 123 7.25 11.85 4.95
N LEU A 124 7.55 10.60 4.64
CA LEU A 124 8.45 9.77 5.45
C LEU A 124 9.90 10.28 5.37
N VAL A 125 10.35 10.69 4.19
CA VAL A 125 11.66 11.34 4.02
C VAL A 125 11.69 12.69 4.75
N ALA A 126 10.64 13.50 4.61
CA ALA A 126 10.52 14.78 5.33
C ALA A 126 10.56 14.60 6.85
N ALA A 127 9.89 13.56 7.39
CA ALA A 127 9.93 13.21 8.81
C ALA A 127 11.34 12.81 9.31
N GLY A 128 12.22 12.34 8.42
CA GLY A 128 13.62 12.08 8.76
C GLY A 128 14.46 13.35 8.92
N PHE A 129 14.02 14.46 8.33
CA PHE A 129 14.73 15.75 8.36
C PHE A 129 14.16 16.76 9.37
N THR A 130 13.16 16.40 10.17
CA THR A 130 12.52 17.33 11.13
C THR A 130 13.38 17.71 12.34
N GLY A 131 14.56 17.09 12.53
CA GLY A 131 15.47 17.43 13.61
C GLY A 131 14.83 17.24 14.99
N CYS A 132 14.83 18.30 15.81
CA CYS A 132 14.31 18.29 17.19
C CYS A 132 12.83 18.71 17.32
N ASP A 133 12.14 19.08 16.23
CA ASP A 133 10.72 19.45 16.32
C ASP A 133 9.82 18.21 16.33
N TYR A 134 9.31 17.90 17.51
CA TYR A 134 8.47 16.74 17.75
C TYR A 134 7.09 16.83 17.10
N THR A 135 6.53 18.02 16.96
CA THR A 135 5.18 18.22 16.41
C THR A 135 5.20 18.04 14.91
N LEU A 136 6.25 18.56 14.24
CA LEU A 136 6.47 18.34 12.81
C LEU A 136 6.72 16.87 12.48
N ALA A 137 7.50 16.15 13.29
CA ALA A 137 7.75 14.73 13.07
C ALA A 137 6.45 13.89 13.11
N VAL A 138 5.63 14.10 14.14
CA VAL A 138 4.37 13.34 14.31
C VAL A 138 3.36 13.70 13.22
N THR A 139 3.26 14.96 12.82
CA THR A 139 2.35 15.39 11.75
C THR A 139 2.75 14.80 10.39
N PHE A 140 4.04 14.80 10.02
CA PHE A 140 4.51 14.16 8.79
C PHE A 140 4.33 12.65 8.80
N LEU A 141 4.60 11.98 9.92
CA LEU A 141 4.32 10.54 10.06
C LEU A 141 2.82 10.22 9.92
N THR A 142 1.96 11.07 10.50
CA THR A 142 0.51 10.94 10.39
C THR A 142 0.04 11.14 8.95
N LEU A 143 0.52 12.19 8.27
CA LEU A 143 0.21 12.47 6.87
C LEU A 143 0.71 11.35 5.93
N SER A 144 1.92 10.84 6.18
CA SER A 144 2.49 9.71 5.45
C SER A 144 1.58 8.49 5.54
N SER A 145 1.18 8.09 6.75
CA SER A 145 0.30 6.94 6.95
C SER A 145 -1.11 7.18 6.39
N ALA A 146 -1.65 8.39 6.55
CA ALA A 146 -2.95 8.79 6.01
C ALA A 146 -3.00 8.68 4.48
N LEU A 147 -1.99 9.20 3.79
CA LEU A 147 -1.87 9.05 2.34
C LEU A 147 -1.62 7.61 1.91
N GLY A 148 -0.98 6.80 2.78
CA GLY A 148 -0.84 5.36 2.57
C GLY A 148 -2.20 4.67 2.43
N GLY A 149 -3.20 5.12 3.18
CA GLY A 149 -4.59 4.63 3.10
C GLY A 149 -5.22 4.77 1.72
N VAL A 150 -4.83 5.79 0.95
CA VAL A 150 -5.30 6.01 -0.45
C VAL A 150 -4.93 4.83 -1.35
N SER A 151 -3.86 4.09 -1.02
CA SER A 151 -3.44 2.89 -1.74
C SER A 151 -4.46 1.76 -1.71
N ALA A 152 -5.38 1.74 -0.74
CA ALA A 152 -6.50 0.80 -0.69
C ALA A 152 -7.41 0.94 -1.93
N SER A 153 -7.67 2.18 -2.35
CA SER A 153 -8.49 2.48 -3.53
C SER A 153 -7.70 2.40 -4.84
N GLY A 154 -6.37 2.35 -4.77
CA GLY A 154 -5.47 2.23 -5.90
C GLY A 154 -5.15 0.77 -6.26
N PHE A 155 -4.16 0.17 -5.60
CA PHE A 155 -3.61 -1.12 -6.05
C PHE A 155 -4.34 -2.35 -5.52
N ASN A 156 -5.00 -2.27 -4.35
CA ASN A 156 -5.64 -3.44 -3.74
C ASN A 156 -6.76 -4.01 -4.63
N ILE A 157 -7.51 -3.12 -5.28
CA ILE A 157 -8.63 -3.47 -6.16
C ILE A 157 -8.14 -3.95 -7.55
N ASN A 158 -6.88 -3.65 -7.93
CA ASN A 158 -6.35 -4.02 -9.26
C ASN A 158 -6.38 -5.54 -9.54
N HIS A 159 -6.35 -6.39 -8.52
CA HIS A 159 -6.46 -7.85 -8.70
C HIS A 159 -7.80 -8.25 -9.33
N LEU A 160 -8.89 -7.58 -8.92
CA LEU A 160 -10.24 -7.78 -9.44
C LEU A 160 -10.39 -7.16 -10.83
N ASP A 161 -9.74 -6.02 -11.07
CA ASP A 161 -9.80 -5.33 -12.36
C ASP A 161 -9.01 -6.07 -13.47
N ILE A 162 -7.93 -6.78 -13.13
CA ILE A 162 -7.09 -7.51 -14.10
C ILE A 162 -7.68 -8.88 -14.46
N ALA A 163 -8.11 -9.66 -13.47
CA ALA A 163 -8.66 -10.99 -13.73
C ALA A 163 -9.68 -11.37 -12.64
N PRO A 164 -10.97 -11.04 -12.82
CA PRO A 164 -12.00 -11.30 -11.81
C PRO A 164 -12.13 -12.80 -11.48
N SER A 165 -12.02 -13.69 -12.47
CA SER A 165 -12.11 -15.15 -12.27
C SER A 165 -10.90 -15.75 -11.53
N TYR A 166 -9.74 -15.08 -11.52
CA TYR A 166 -8.51 -15.55 -10.86
C TYR A 166 -8.05 -14.63 -9.72
N ALA A 167 -8.87 -13.66 -9.31
CA ALA A 167 -8.50 -12.61 -8.37
C ALA A 167 -8.04 -13.18 -7.01
N GLY A 168 -8.69 -14.26 -6.54
CA GLY A 168 -8.28 -14.93 -5.29
C GLY A 168 -6.88 -15.54 -5.37
N ILE A 169 -6.53 -16.18 -6.49
CA ILE A 169 -5.19 -16.75 -6.71
C ILE A 169 -4.15 -15.63 -6.80
N LEU A 170 -4.45 -14.58 -7.57
CA LEU A 170 -3.59 -13.41 -7.71
C LEU A 170 -3.33 -12.74 -6.35
N LEU A 171 -4.37 -12.53 -5.54
CA LEU A 171 -4.26 -11.97 -4.20
C LEU A 171 -3.44 -12.88 -3.28
N GLY A 172 -3.62 -14.20 -3.34
CA GLY A 172 -2.82 -15.15 -2.56
C GLY A 172 -1.33 -15.10 -2.89
N ILE A 173 -0.99 -15.05 -4.19
CA ILE A 173 0.39 -14.90 -4.64
C ILE A 173 0.98 -13.58 -4.13
N THR A 174 0.29 -12.45 -4.36
CA THR A 174 0.81 -11.15 -3.95
C THR A 174 0.93 -11.01 -2.44
N ASN A 175 0.00 -11.58 -1.67
CA ASN A 175 0.04 -11.57 -0.21
C ASN A 175 1.23 -12.39 0.34
N THR A 176 1.56 -13.52 -0.29
CA THR A 176 2.72 -14.33 0.09
C THR A 176 4.02 -13.53 -0.02
N PHE A 177 4.21 -12.78 -1.12
CA PHE A 177 5.37 -11.89 -1.24
C PHE A 177 5.28 -10.68 -0.29
N ALA A 178 4.07 -10.17 -0.06
CA ALA A 178 3.85 -8.99 0.78
C ALA A 178 4.07 -9.23 2.29
N THR A 179 4.01 -10.48 2.74
CA THR A 179 4.27 -10.86 4.15
C THR A 179 5.75 -11.09 4.46
N ILE A 180 6.61 -11.31 3.45
CA ILE A 180 8.06 -11.43 3.62
C ILE A 180 8.67 -10.22 4.35
N PRO A 181 8.34 -8.95 4.01
CA PRO A 181 8.73 -7.78 4.79
C PRO A 181 8.37 -7.86 6.27
N GLY A 182 7.23 -8.48 6.63
CA GLY A 182 6.80 -8.62 8.02
C GLY A 182 7.70 -9.56 8.82
N MET A 183 8.27 -10.57 8.16
CA MET A 183 9.23 -11.50 8.78
C MET A 183 10.64 -10.89 8.87
N VAL A 184 11.08 -10.24 7.79
CA VAL A 184 12.46 -9.74 7.66
C VAL A 184 12.64 -8.36 8.31
N GLY A 185 11.60 -7.53 8.30
CA GLY A 185 11.62 -6.15 8.77
C GLY A 185 12.11 -5.98 10.21
N PRO A 186 11.57 -6.72 11.19
CA PRO A 186 12.03 -6.63 12.58
C PRO A 186 13.50 -7.04 12.77
N VAL A 187 14.00 -8.01 12.00
CA VAL A 187 15.40 -8.47 12.08
C VAL A 187 16.35 -7.37 11.60
N ILE A 188 16.03 -6.75 10.45
CA ILE A 188 16.81 -5.65 9.88
C ILE A 188 16.70 -4.41 10.76
N ALA A 189 15.51 -4.07 11.25
CA ALA A 189 15.31 -2.96 12.17
C ALA A 189 16.17 -3.11 13.43
N ARG A 190 16.20 -4.31 14.01
CA ARG A 190 16.99 -4.59 15.23
C ARG A 190 18.49 -4.46 15.00
N THR A 191 19.03 -4.96 13.89
CA THR A 191 20.47 -4.82 13.59
C THR A 191 20.85 -3.36 13.35
N LEU A 192 19.99 -2.60 12.66
CA LEU A 192 20.20 -1.17 12.42
C LEU A 192 20.17 -0.36 13.72
N THR A 193 19.21 -0.59 14.62
CA THR A 193 19.14 0.15 15.91
C THR A 193 20.36 -0.14 16.81
N GLN A 194 20.94 -1.34 16.74
CA GLN A 194 22.18 -1.65 17.44
C GLN A 194 23.40 -0.93 16.84
N GLN A 195 23.39 -0.68 15.53
CA GLN A 195 24.46 0.03 14.82
C GLN A 195 24.40 1.55 15.03
N VAL A 196 23.21 2.14 15.09
CA VAL A 196 22.98 3.59 15.31
C VAL A 196 23.46 4.04 16.69
N ARG A 197 23.47 3.18 17.72
CA ARG A 197 24.09 3.51 19.03
C ARG A 197 25.60 3.79 18.96
N ARG A 198 26.29 3.50 17.85
CA ARG A 198 27.74 3.72 17.70
C ARG A 198 28.14 4.92 16.84
N VAL A 199 27.21 5.56 16.11
CA VAL A 199 27.55 6.68 15.20
C VAL A 199 26.43 7.74 15.20
N PRO A 200 26.72 8.99 15.61
CA PRO A 200 25.76 10.09 15.51
C PRO A 200 25.87 10.72 14.11
N SER A 201 25.04 10.26 13.16
CA SER A 201 24.80 11.02 11.92
C SER A 201 23.40 10.72 11.35
N PRO A 202 22.75 11.69 10.69
CA PRO A 202 21.36 11.61 10.28
C PRO A 202 21.29 10.87 8.93
N PHE A 203 21.34 9.55 8.94
CA PHE A 203 21.29 8.78 7.69
C PHE A 203 20.10 7.82 7.68
N ILE A 204 19.02 8.39 7.17
CA ILE A 204 18.08 7.80 6.21
C ILE A 204 18.56 6.44 5.71
N ASN A 205 17.75 5.45 6.04
CA ASN A 205 17.99 4.05 5.76
C ASN A 205 18.21 3.84 4.24
N PRO A 206 19.39 3.37 3.78
CA PRO A 206 19.67 3.13 2.36
C PRO A 206 18.71 2.11 1.73
N TYR A 207 18.01 1.30 2.54
CA TYR A 207 16.97 0.38 2.07
C TYR A 207 15.63 1.08 1.80
N ILE A 208 15.28 2.14 2.53
CA ILE A 208 14.09 2.95 2.24
C ILE A 208 14.31 3.75 0.95
N GLU A 209 15.50 4.33 0.76
CA GLU A 209 15.86 4.94 -0.52
C GLU A 209 15.94 3.93 -1.66
N ALA A 210 16.51 2.74 -1.45
CA ALA A 210 16.55 1.70 -2.48
C ALA A 210 15.14 1.22 -2.86
N VAL A 211 14.22 1.05 -1.90
CA VAL A 211 12.82 0.69 -2.17
C VAL A 211 12.07 1.83 -2.85
N ILE A 212 12.27 3.09 -2.44
CA ILE A 212 11.67 4.27 -3.08
C ILE A 212 12.21 4.44 -4.51
N VAL A 213 13.52 4.38 -4.73
CA VAL A 213 14.17 4.51 -6.05
C VAL A 213 13.80 3.33 -6.96
N TRP A 214 13.70 2.12 -6.42
CA TRP A 214 13.25 0.95 -7.16
C TRP A 214 11.75 0.98 -7.47
N CYS A 215 10.91 1.45 -6.53
CA CYS A 215 9.51 1.77 -6.78
C CYS A 215 9.37 2.83 -7.87
N PHE A 216 10.17 3.90 -7.87
CA PHE A 216 10.17 4.94 -8.90
C PHE A 216 10.55 4.37 -10.28
N LYS A 217 11.62 3.57 -10.35
CA LYS A 217 12.04 2.90 -11.60
C LYS A 217 10.98 1.92 -12.10
N ARG A 218 10.32 1.18 -11.21
CA ARG A 218 9.30 0.19 -11.60
C ARG A 218 7.97 0.85 -11.94
N LEU A 219 7.52 1.86 -11.19
CA LEU A 219 6.34 2.69 -11.47
C LEU A 219 6.43 3.33 -12.86
N ARG A 220 7.63 3.83 -13.24
CA ARG A 220 7.90 4.28 -14.61
C ARG A 220 7.74 3.18 -15.65
N SER A 221 8.16 1.94 -15.35
CA SER A 221 7.94 0.81 -16.25
C SER A 221 6.46 0.40 -16.34
N LEU A 222 5.70 0.51 -15.25
CA LEU A 222 4.25 0.21 -15.21
C LEU A 222 3.42 1.24 -15.98
N LEU A 223 3.87 2.50 -15.98
CA LEU A 223 3.31 3.55 -16.83
C LEU A 223 3.59 3.28 -18.31
N SER A 224 4.73 2.66 -18.66
CA SER A 224 5.08 2.32 -20.05
C SER A 224 4.45 1.03 -20.58
N SER A 225 4.21 0.03 -19.74
CA SER A 225 3.74 -1.30 -20.15
C SER A 225 2.21 -1.45 -20.17
N SER A 226 1.47 -0.45 -19.66
CA SER A 226 0.00 -0.41 -19.71
C SER A 226 -0.55 0.45 -20.87
N VAL A 227 0.29 0.73 -21.88
CA VAL A 227 -0.11 1.34 -23.17
C VAL A 227 -0.83 0.34 -24.09
N SER A 228 -0.87 -0.94 -23.72
CA SER A 228 -1.45 -2.00 -24.56
C SER A 228 -2.59 -2.76 -23.87
N TYR A 229 -3.61 -2.06 -23.35
CA TYR A 229 -4.96 -2.63 -23.11
C TYR A 229 -6.02 -1.53 -23.20
#